data_AF-A0A0Z8JDN9-F1
#
_entry.id   AF-A0A0Z8JDN9-F1
#
_cell.length_a   1.000
_cell.length_b   1.000
_cell.length_c   1.000
_cell.angle_alpha   90.00
_cell.angle_beta   90.00
_cell.angle_gamma   90.00
#
_symmetry.space_group_name_H-M   'P 1'
#
loop_
_entity.id
_entity.type
_entity.pdbx_description
1 polymer ?
#
loop_
_entity_poly.entity_id
_entity_poly.type
_entity_poly.pdbx_seq_one_letter_code
_entity_poly.pdbx_strand_id
1 'polypeptide(L)' 'MIKEYRDNFLGDSATDKLNKDIKHNPDIRFNIVGYSQTIQQNGLPIILSSILVMWDEFFSDAE' A
#
# COMPACT_ATOMS: atom_id res chain seq x y z
N MET A 1 11.91 7.51 -2.37
CA MET A 1 11.58 6.90 -1.07
C MET A 1 10.77 5.62 -1.29
N ILE A 2 11.06 4.52 -0.57
CA ILE A 2 10.33 3.25 -0.70
C ILE A 2 9.31 3.13 0.44
N LYS A 3 8.05 2.83 0.12
CA LYS A 3 6.99 2.54 1.09
C LYS A 3 6.25 1.27 0.70
N GLU A 4 5.92 0.45 1.70
CA GLU A 4 5.09 -0.73 1.53
C GLU A 4 3.68 -0.46 2.07
N TYR A 5 2.68 -0.69 1.23
CA TYR A 5 1.28 -0.67 1.60
C TYR A 5 0.82 -2.09 1.84
N ARG A 6 0.19 -2.35 2.98
CA ARG A 6 -0.33 -3.67 3.36
C ARG A 6 -1.81 -3.58 3.68
N ASP A 7 -2.55 -4.64 3.39
CA ASP A 7 -3.93 -4.79 3.86
C ASP A 7 -3.97 -4.74 5.40
N ASN A 8 -5.00 -4.08 5.95
CA ASN A 8 -5.36 -4.22 7.35
C ASN A 8 -6.42 -5.33 7.49
N PHE A 9 -6.27 -6.20 8.49
CA PHE A 9 -7.15 -7.35 8.72
C PHE A 9 -8.66 -6.99 8.81
N LEU A 10 -9.00 -5.81 9.32
CA LEU A 10 -10.38 -5.26 9.39
C LEU A 10 -10.45 -3.81 8.90
N GLY A 11 -9.54 -3.39 8.03
CA GLY A 11 -9.43 -1.98 7.62
C GLY A 11 -9.12 -1.82 6.14
N ASP A 12 -8.53 -0.68 5.82
CA ASP A 12 -8.20 -0.32 4.44
C ASP A 12 -7.28 -1.36 3.77
N SER A 13 -7.59 -1.63 2.50
CA SER A 13 -6.71 -2.41 1.64
C SER A 13 -5.41 -1.66 1.33
N ALA A 14 -4.38 -2.38 0.92
CA ALA A 14 -3.14 -1.81 0.42
C ALA A 14 -3.41 -0.81 -0.73
N THR A 15 -4.37 -1.14 -1.61
CA THR A 15 -4.79 -0.26 -2.70
C THR A 15 -5.49 1.01 -2.22
N ASP A 16 -6.34 0.93 -1.20
CA ASP A 16 -7.05 2.12 -0.68
C ASP A 16 -6.06 3.10 -0.04
N LYS A 17 -5.11 2.58 0.74
CA LYS A 17 -4.05 3.39 1.35
C LYS A 17 -3.16 4.04 0.30
N LEU A 18 -2.73 3.29 -0.72
CA LEU A 18 -1.97 3.84 -1.84
C LEU A 18 -2.75 4.95 -2.56
N ASN A 19 -4.04 4.71 -2.84
CA ASN A 19 -4.89 5.69 -3.49
C ASN A 19 -5.08 6.97 -2.66
N LYS A 20 -5.14 6.87 -1.33
CA LYS A 20 -5.17 8.05 -0.45
C LYS A 20 -3.90 8.87 -0.59
N ASP A 21 -2.73 8.24 -0.54
CA ASP A 21 -1.44 8.93 -0.69
C ASP A 21 -1.26 9.54 -2.09
N ILE A 22 -1.66 8.84 -3.16
CA ILE A 22 -1.64 9.39 -4.53
C ILE A 22 -2.50 10.66 -4.62
N LYS A 23 -3.70 10.63 -4.04
CA LYS A 23 -4.61 11.80 -4.05
C LYS A 23 -4.07 12.95 -3.22
N HIS A 24 -3.40 12.65 -2.12
CA HIS A 24 -2.81 13.66 -1.25
C HIS A 24 -1.53 14.27 -1.85
N ASN A 25 -0.89 13.58 -2.80
CA ASN A 25 0.38 13.98 -3.41
C ASN A 25 0.31 13.95 -4.95
N PRO A 26 -0.55 14.77 -5.58
CA PRO A 26 -0.85 14.68 -7.02
C PRO A 26 0.35 14.96 -7.93
N ASP A 27 1.33 15.73 -7.47
CA ASP A 27 2.49 16.16 -8.26
C ASP A 27 3.72 15.23 -8.07
N ILE A 28 3.63 14.24 -7.17
CA ILE A 28 4.74 13.34 -6.88
C ILE A 28 4.60 12.08 -7.73
N ARG A 29 5.62 11.84 -8.56
CA ARG A 29 5.72 10.62 -9.36
C ARG A 29 6.04 9.42 -8.49
N PHE A 30 5.53 8.26 -8.90
CA PHE A 30 5.76 7.00 -8.23
C PHE A 30 5.80 5.84 -9.22
N ASN A 31 6.47 4.77 -8.81
CA ASN A 31 6.53 3.51 -9.51
C ASN A 31 6.14 2.37 -8.56
N ILE A 32 5.24 1.49 -9.01
CA ILE A 32 5.00 0.22 -8.32
C ILE A 32 6.16 -0.70 -8.67
N VAL A 33 6.96 -1.07 -7.68
CA VAL A 33 8.20 -1.85 -7.86
C VAL A 33 8.09 -3.27 -7.31
N GLY A 34 6.99 -3.60 -6.64
CA GLY A 34 6.75 -4.93 -6.13
C GLY A 34 5.30 -5.14 -5.72
N TYR A 35 4.89 -6.40 -5.75
CA TYR A 35 3.57 -6.85 -5.32
C TYR A 35 3.70 -8.23 -4.69
N SER A 36 2.98 -8.47 -3.60
CA SER A 36 2.88 -9.79 -3.00
C SER A 36 1.47 -10.08 -2.50
N GLN A 37 1.12 -11.36 -2.48
CA GLN A 37 -0.06 -11.87 -1.79
C GLN A 37 0.34 -13.01 -0.89
N THR A 38 -0.24 -13.03 0.31
CA THR A 38 -0.04 -14.07 1.29
C THR A 38 -1.40 -14.58 1.76
N ILE A 39 -1.47 -15.86 2.10
CA ILE A 39 -2.63 -16.43 2.78
C ILE A 39 -2.27 -16.53 4.25
N GLN A 40 -2.95 -15.77 5.11
CA GLN A 40 -2.82 -15.93 6.54
C GLN A 40 -3.80 -17.04 7.00
N GLN A 41 -3.26 -18.13 7.53
CA GLN A 41 -4.04 -19.25 8.04
C GLN A 41 -4.18 -19.17 9.57
N ASN A 42 -5.03 -18.27 10.06
CA ASN A 42 -5.47 -18.23 11.46
C ASN A 42 -6.97 -18.53 11.55
N GLY A 43 -7.35 -19.78 11.22
CA GLY A 43 -8.74 -20.26 11.28
C GLY A 43 -9.56 -20.01 10.02
N LEU A 44 -9.61 -18.77 9.53
CA LEU A 44 -10.19 -18.40 8.23
C LEU A 44 -9.08 -18.01 7.25
N PRO A 45 -9.00 -18.60 6.04
CA PRO A 45 -8.01 -18.20 5.05
C PRO A 45 -8.34 -16.79 4.57
N ILE A 46 -7.47 -15.84 4.91
CA ILE A 46 -7.59 -14.45 4.48
C ILE A 46 -6.41 -14.14 3.56
N ILE A 47 -6.75 -13.60 2.39
CA ILE A 47 -5.76 -13.12 1.43
C ILE A 47 -5.35 -11.72 1.88
N LEU A 48 -4.06 -11.54 2.14
CA LEU A 48 -3.47 -10.24 2.44
C LEU A 48 -2.51 -9.87 1.31
N SER A 49 -2.69 -8.66 0.80
CA SER A 49 -1.89 -8.09 -0.27
C SER A 49 -0.90 -7.08 0.29
N SER A 50 0.26 -6.98 -0.36
CA SER A 50 1.15 -5.84 -0.19
C SER A 50 1.63 -5.27 -1.52
N ILE A 51 1.82 -3.95 -1.56
CA ILE A 51 2.27 -3.19 -2.71
C ILE A 51 3.49 -2.39 -2.29
N LEU A 52 4.61 -2.61 -2.97
CA LEU A 52 5.84 -1.86 -2.76
C LEU A 52 5.92 -0.74 -3.79
N VAL A 53 6.01 0.50 -3.32
CA VAL A 53 6.03 1.69 -4.17
C VAL A 53 7.30 2.48 -3.92
N MET A 54 7.94 2.87 -5.01
CA MET A 54 9.06 3.80 -5.02
C MET A 54 8.54 5.17 -5.47
N TRP A 55 8.51 6.12 -4.54
CA TRP A 55 8.18 7.52 -4.77
C TRP A 55 9.43 8.32 -5.12
N ASP A 56 9.33 9.27 -6.06
CA ASP A 56 10.48 10.07 -6.52
C ASP A 56 10.99 11.03 -5.42
N GLU A 57 10.10 11.51 -4.54
CA GLU A 57 10.42 12.46 -3.46
C GLU A 57 9.88 11.99 -2.09
N PHE A 58 10.21 12.75 -1.03
CA PHE A 58 9.51 12.62 0.26
C PHE A 58 8.12 13.22 0.11
N PHE A 59 7.09 12.52 0.61
CA PHE A 59 5.70 12.95 0.50
C PHE A 59 5.05 12.96 1.89
N SER A 60 3.97 13.73 2.07
CA SER A 60 3.22 13.71 3.33
C SER A 60 2.29 12.49 3.36
N ASP A 61 2.42 11.68 4.41
CA ASP A 61 1.48 10.60 4.67
C ASP A 61 0.07 11.20 4.79
N ALA A 62 -0.90 10.64 4.08
CA ALA A 62 -2.30 10.98 4.32
C ALA A 62 -2.69 10.42 5.70
N GLU A 63 -3.15 11.29 6.61
CA GLU A 63 -3.71 10.89 7.93
C GLU A 63 -4.93 9.96 7.80
#